data_AF-A0A4P7JQL9-F1
#
_entry.id   AF-A0A4P7JQL9-F1
#
_cell.length_a   1.000
_cell.length_b   1.000
_cell.length_c   1.000
_cell.angle_alpha   90.00
_cell.angle_beta   90.00
_cell.angle_gamma   90.00
#
_symmetry.space_group_name_H-M   'P 1'
#
loop_
_entity.id
_entity.type
_entity.pdbx_description
1 polymer ?
#
loop_
_entity_poly.entity_id
_entity_poly.type
_entity_poly.pdbx_seq_one_letter_code
_entity_poly.pdbx_strand_id
1 'polypeptide(L)'
;MSKGKILSVVLIAAAFGVGNYYGGLNSSPVITSSSGGASFGGGYDKSQDQDASAEAVQQVQGEVRVVNDGESIMAAVKAANPGDTIQVMPGKYHETVYVDKEDIKIVGVIKEGARATMDGQGKLNDAILYSGNNFVVENMTITGYKGNGIMGQAGNNFIIRNNLIVDTGVYGIFPQLGKNGIVEHNVISGIEDAAIYVGMSDNIHVAHNEVFDSVAGIEIENSRHAIVENNYVHDNTGGILAFITPGLPIKTTYDVIIRNNFVVNNNTENFAIPGSTVAMIPAGSGIIVWAGDDVIIEGNIISNNKTGGILVSDHNSFGAGSNDPESEPNPDRTMILDNFMMNNGYDTIDEVKALLAIELKGSDSADIIKVGGGVDSCIINRHRYTTAGVSDWKECDFTNTKNIETYLLDKPVAPRDIDPSERGKIAYLGICTGCHTYTDRMIGPPVNIIQALYMDNPQGLADYIANPTKKREDYPEMPPQNYLDEGTRLAVAEYMLKTSN
;
A
#
# COMPACT_ATOMS: atom_id res chain seq x y z
N MET A 1 59.80 8.03 42.29
CA MET A 1 59.07 7.54 41.10
C MET A 1 59.53 8.35 39.89
N SER A 2 59.86 7.71 38.76
CA SER A 2 60.26 8.47 37.55
C SER A 2 59.07 9.28 37.02
N LYS A 3 59.34 10.46 36.44
CA LYS A 3 58.30 11.36 35.90
C LYS A 3 57.30 10.67 34.96
N GLY A 4 57.75 9.66 34.21
CA GLY A 4 56.89 8.84 33.34
C GLY A 4 55.85 8.01 34.10
N LYS A 5 56.20 7.43 35.26
CA LYS A 5 55.24 6.65 36.07
C LYS A 5 54.17 7.54 36.71
N ILE A 6 54.50 8.79 37.03
CA ILE A 6 53.51 9.75 37.56
C ILE A 6 52.52 10.15 36.46
N LEU A 7 53.01 10.42 35.24
CA LEU A 7 52.15 10.80 34.12
C LEU A 7 51.19 9.67 33.71
N SER A 8 51.65 8.42 33.70
CA SER A 8 50.78 7.26 33.41
C SER A 8 49.70 7.06 34.46
N VAL A 9 50.02 7.23 35.75
CA VAL A 9 49.02 7.10 36.83
C VAL A 9 47.98 8.22 36.75
N VAL A 10 48.39 9.44 36.41
CA VAL A 10 47.47 10.58 36.23
C VAL A 10 46.56 10.35 35.02
N LEU A 11 47.08 9.84 33.90
CA LEU A 11 46.26 9.53 32.72
C LEU A 11 45.26 8.41 32.99
N ILE A 12 45.66 7.35 33.71
CA ILE A 12 44.74 6.26 34.10
C ILE A 12 43.69 6.77 35.06
N ALA A 13 44.06 7.57 36.06
CA ALA A 13 43.10 8.16 37.00
C ALA A 13 42.14 9.15 36.32
N ALA A 14 42.62 9.91 35.34
CA ALA A 14 41.78 10.80 34.53
C ALA A 14 40.83 10.01 33.63
N ALA A 15 41.30 8.96 32.94
CA ALA A 15 40.46 8.09 32.13
C ALA A 15 39.41 7.35 32.98
N PHE A 16 39.78 6.90 34.18
CA PHE A 16 38.86 6.26 35.12
C PHE A 16 37.87 7.28 35.71
N GLY A 17 38.31 8.49 36.05
CA GLY A 17 37.43 9.56 36.53
C GLY A 17 36.42 10.02 35.47
N VAL A 18 36.87 10.14 34.22
CA VAL A 18 36.00 10.40 33.06
C VAL A 18 35.04 9.22 32.86
N GLY A 19 35.53 7.99 32.84
CA GLY A 19 34.70 6.79 32.71
C GLY A 19 33.66 6.63 33.81
N ASN A 20 33.98 7.00 35.06
CA ASN A 20 33.05 6.93 36.19
C ASN A 20 32.05 8.10 36.19
N TYR A 21 32.46 9.28 35.73
CA TYR A 21 31.56 10.43 35.53
C TYR A 21 30.56 10.16 34.40
N TYR A 22 31.01 9.66 33.25
CA TYR A 22 30.11 9.26 32.14
C TYR A 22 29.32 7.98 32.46
N GLY A 23 29.89 7.04 33.20
CA GLY A 23 29.21 5.83 33.66
C GLY A 23 28.12 6.10 34.70
N GLY A 24 28.29 7.13 35.55
CA GLY A 24 27.29 7.58 36.53
C GLY A 24 26.19 8.47 35.94
N LEU A 25 26.35 8.95 34.70
CA LEU A 25 25.33 9.69 33.94
C LEU A 25 24.41 8.77 33.13
N ASN A 26 24.77 7.50 32.97
CA ASN A 26 23.95 6.51 32.29
C ASN A 26 22.95 5.91 33.28
N SER A 27 21.77 6.53 33.39
CA SER A 27 20.59 5.82 33.88
C SER A 27 20.42 4.54 33.06
N SER A 28 20.18 3.40 33.71
CA SER A 28 19.91 2.15 33.00
C SER A 28 18.83 2.37 31.95
N PRO A 29 19.02 1.91 30.70
CA PRO A 29 18.00 2.07 29.67
C PRO A 29 16.71 1.39 30.15
N VAL A 30 15.63 2.17 30.18
CA VAL A 30 14.29 1.67 30.50
C VAL A 30 13.72 1.10 29.21
N ILE A 31 13.30 -0.16 29.24
CA ILE A 31 12.55 -0.75 28.14
C ILE A 31 11.08 -0.37 28.34
N THR A 32 10.58 0.46 27.44
CA THR A 32 9.19 0.90 27.39
C THR A 32 8.35 -0.19 26.71
N SER A 33 7.40 -0.77 27.44
CA SER A 33 6.48 -1.77 26.86
C SER A 33 5.22 -1.10 26.34
N SER A 34 4.70 -1.62 25.23
CA SER A 34 3.36 -1.28 24.72
C SER A 34 2.21 -1.62 25.69
N SER A 35 2.46 -2.37 26.77
CA SER A 35 1.42 -2.83 27.70
C SER A 35 0.91 -1.77 28.69
N GLY A 36 1.71 -0.75 29.04
CA GLY A 36 1.44 0.08 30.22
C GLY A 36 1.61 1.60 30.06
N GLY A 37 1.98 2.11 28.88
CA GLY A 37 2.12 3.54 28.64
C GLY A 37 0.88 4.18 28.00
N ALA A 38 0.94 5.51 27.81
CA ALA A 38 -0.11 6.26 27.14
C ALA A 38 -0.32 5.76 25.69
N SER A 39 -1.56 5.82 25.23
CA SER A 39 -1.90 5.57 23.83
C SER A 39 -1.76 6.85 23.01
N PHE A 40 -1.50 6.69 21.71
CA PHE A 40 -1.48 7.81 20.76
C PHE A 40 -2.79 8.59 20.82
N GLY A 41 -2.70 9.91 21.02
CA GLY A 41 -3.87 10.77 21.20
C GLY A 41 -4.41 11.41 19.91
N GLY A 42 -3.75 11.18 18.78
CA GLY A 42 -4.14 11.72 17.47
C GLY A 42 -4.88 10.71 16.60
N GLY A 43 -4.80 10.91 15.29
CA GLY A 43 -5.43 10.08 14.27
C GLY A 43 -6.81 10.59 13.85
N TYR A 44 -7.48 9.82 13.00
CA TYR A 44 -8.79 10.15 12.46
C TYR A 44 -9.87 10.34 13.54
N ASP A 45 -10.43 11.55 13.61
CA ASP A 45 -11.58 11.87 14.46
C ASP A 45 -12.89 11.68 13.68
N LYS A 46 -13.54 10.54 13.91
CA LYS A 46 -14.84 10.19 13.30
C LYS A 46 -15.91 11.26 13.50
N SER A 47 -15.85 12.05 14.58
CA SER A 47 -16.86 13.07 14.90
C SER A 47 -16.80 14.29 13.98
N GLN A 48 -15.68 14.48 13.27
CA GLN A 48 -15.46 15.59 12.36
C GLN A 48 -15.80 15.26 10.91
N ASP A 49 -16.10 14.00 10.59
CA ASP A 49 -16.42 13.60 9.23
C ASP A 49 -17.89 13.90 8.89
N GLN A 50 -18.07 14.87 7.98
CA GLN A 50 -19.38 15.26 7.48
C GLN A 50 -19.99 14.22 6.52
N ASP A 51 -19.17 13.33 5.93
CA ASP A 51 -19.62 12.24 5.05
C ASP A 51 -20.19 11.05 5.84
N ALA A 52 -19.87 10.94 7.14
CA ALA A 52 -20.46 9.94 8.05
C ALA A 52 -21.90 10.29 8.48
N SER A 53 -22.46 11.39 7.95
CA SER A 53 -23.82 11.86 8.25
C SER A 53 -24.93 11.10 7.52
N ALA A 54 -24.60 10.11 6.68
CA ALA A 54 -25.60 9.30 5.99
C ALA A 54 -26.66 8.74 6.95
N GLU A 55 -27.93 8.84 6.57
CA GLU A 55 -28.97 7.95 7.11
C GLU A 55 -28.53 6.51 6.89
N ALA A 56 -28.86 5.59 7.79
CA ALA A 56 -28.42 4.20 7.66
C ALA A 56 -28.74 3.69 6.24
N VAL A 57 -27.71 3.35 5.45
CA VAL A 57 -27.89 2.75 4.13
C VAL A 57 -28.82 1.57 4.32
N GLN A 58 -30.03 1.68 3.77
CA GLN A 58 -31.07 0.69 3.96
C GLN A 58 -30.59 -0.56 3.23
N GLN A 59 -30.22 -1.62 3.97
CA GLN A 59 -29.79 -2.87 3.34
C GLN A 59 -30.88 -3.32 2.37
N VAL A 60 -30.57 -3.26 1.08
CA VAL A 60 -31.47 -3.71 0.03
C VAL A 60 -31.50 -5.23 0.10
N GLN A 61 -32.67 -5.78 0.38
CA GLN A 61 -32.86 -7.23 0.39
C GLN A 61 -32.82 -7.73 -1.06
N GLY A 62 -31.71 -8.33 -1.48
CA GLY A 62 -31.56 -8.92 -2.81
C GLY A 62 -31.85 -10.42 -2.87
N GLU A 63 -31.89 -10.92 -4.10
CA GLU A 63 -32.05 -12.33 -4.42
C GLU A 63 -30.69 -13.04 -4.54
N VAL A 64 -30.68 -14.35 -4.30
CA VAL A 64 -29.50 -15.19 -4.59
C VAL A 64 -29.59 -15.72 -6.01
N ARG A 65 -28.56 -15.44 -6.81
CA ARG A 65 -28.38 -15.95 -8.17
C ARG A 65 -27.26 -16.97 -8.17
N VAL A 66 -27.62 -18.24 -8.35
CA VAL A 66 -26.64 -19.34 -8.38
C VAL A 66 -26.02 -19.43 -9.77
N VAL A 67 -24.69 -19.50 -9.82
CA VAL A 67 -23.89 -19.74 -11.02
C VAL A 67 -23.18 -21.09 -10.86
N ASN A 68 -23.54 -22.05 -11.69
CA ASN A 68 -22.95 -23.39 -11.73
C ASN A 68 -21.74 -23.44 -12.68
N ASP A 69 -20.99 -24.53 -12.63
CA ASP A 69 -19.90 -24.77 -13.58
C ASP A 69 -20.43 -24.77 -15.03
N GLY A 70 -19.73 -24.05 -15.91
CA GLY A 70 -20.14 -23.82 -17.30
C GLY A 70 -21.13 -22.65 -17.51
N GLU A 71 -21.65 -22.04 -16.44
CA GLU A 71 -22.40 -20.77 -16.52
C GLU A 71 -21.47 -19.56 -16.41
N SER A 72 -21.96 -18.35 -16.71
CA SER A 72 -21.17 -17.11 -16.64
C SER A 72 -21.53 -16.28 -15.42
N ILE A 73 -20.51 -15.89 -14.66
CA ILE A 73 -20.62 -14.95 -13.53
C ILE A 73 -21.06 -13.58 -14.06
N MET A 74 -20.46 -13.10 -15.16
CA MET A 74 -20.81 -11.82 -15.77
C MET A 74 -22.26 -11.77 -16.24
N ALA A 75 -22.79 -12.87 -16.79
CA ALA A 75 -24.20 -12.96 -17.17
C ALA A 75 -25.13 -12.81 -15.95
N ALA A 76 -24.77 -13.43 -14.82
CA ALA A 76 -25.52 -13.30 -13.57
C ALA A 76 -25.44 -11.87 -13.00
N VAL A 77 -24.26 -11.24 -13.01
CA VAL A 77 -24.08 -9.83 -12.62
C VAL A 77 -24.91 -8.90 -13.49
N LYS A 78 -24.94 -9.14 -14.81
CA LYS A 78 -25.77 -8.33 -15.73
C LYS A 78 -27.27 -8.45 -15.42
N ALA A 79 -27.74 -9.64 -15.07
CA ALA A 79 -29.13 -9.89 -14.69
C ALA A 79 -29.49 -9.45 -13.26
N ALA A 80 -28.48 -9.20 -12.41
CA ALA A 80 -28.67 -8.82 -11.02
C ALA A 80 -29.27 -7.43 -10.83
N ASN A 81 -30.05 -7.27 -9.76
CA ASN A 81 -30.42 -5.96 -9.24
C ASN A 81 -29.47 -5.58 -8.11
N PRO A 82 -29.35 -4.28 -7.76
CA PRO A 82 -28.67 -3.88 -6.54
C PRO A 82 -29.15 -4.68 -5.33
N GLY A 83 -28.21 -5.14 -4.50
CA GLY A 83 -28.46 -5.98 -3.32
C GLY A 83 -28.37 -7.49 -3.57
N ASP A 84 -28.41 -7.93 -4.83
CA ASP A 84 -28.36 -9.36 -5.17
C ASP A 84 -27.00 -9.98 -4.81
N THR A 85 -27.04 -11.28 -4.47
CA THR A 85 -25.85 -12.10 -4.25
C THR A 85 -25.67 -13.07 -5.41
N ILE A 86 -24.52 -12.99 -6.08
CA ILE A 86 -24.06 -13.96 -7.06
C ILE A 86 -23.34 -15.07 -6.32
N GLN A 87 -24.01 -16.21 -6.13
CA GLN A 87 -23.45 -17.38 -5.49
C GLN A 87 -22.78 -18.27 -6.54
N VAL A 88 -21.44 -18.37 -6.50
CA VAL A 88 -20.66 -19.09 -7.52
C VAL A 88 -20.26 -20.47 -7.00
N MET A 89 -20.71 -21.52 -7.67
CA MET A 89 -20.38 -22.90 -7.31
C MET A 89 -18.94 -23.25 -7.74
N PRO A 90 -18.33 -24.30 -7.15
CA PRO A 90 -17.04 -24.79 -7.64
C PRO A 90 -17.10 -25.12 -9.14
N GLY A 91 -16.13 -24.60 -9.88
CA GLY A 91 -16.08 -24.62 -11.34
C GLY A 91 -14.92 -23.77 -11.86
N LYS A 92 -14.67 -23.80 -13.17
CA LYS A 92 -13.66 -22.96 -13.82
C LYS A 92 -14.32 -21.91 -14.71
N TYR A 93 -14.00 -20.66 -14.46
CA TYR A 93 -14.60 -19.51 -15.10
C TYR A 93 -13.52 -18.73 -15.85
N HIS A 94 -13.70 -18.56 -17.16
CA HIS A 94 -12.73 -17.90 -18.05
C HIS A 94 -13.34 -16.60 -18.58
N GLU A 95 -13.49 -15.61 -17.70
CA GLU A 95 -14.16 -14.36 -18.00
C GLU A 95 -13.59 -13.20 -17.17
N THR A 96 -13.95 -11.97 -17.56
CA THR A 96 -13.79 -10.77 -16.74
C THR A 96 -15.17 -10.34 -16.29
N VAL A 97 -15.30 -9.98 -15.01
CA VAL A 97 -16.55 -9.58 -14.37
C VAL A 97 -16.49 -8.10 -14.03
N TYR A 98 -17.45 -7.33 -14.53
CA TYR A 98 -17.60 -5.89 -14.27
C TYR A 98 -18.84 -5.64 -13.41
N VAL A 99 -18.67 -4.98 -12.27
CA VAL A 99 -19.72 -4.73 -11.28
C VAL A 99 -19.89 -3.23 -11.08
N ASP A 100 -20.85 -2.63 -11.78
CA ASP A 100 -21.20 -1.21 -11.70
C ASP A 100 -22.44 -0.92 -10.82
N LYS A 101 -23.06 -1.97 -10.30
CA LYS A 101 -24.26 -1.87 -9.45
C LYS A 101 -23.89 -1.87 -7.98
N GLU A 102 -24.63 -1.08 -7.22
CA GLU A 102 -24.56 -1.01 -5.76
C GLU A 102 -24.93 -2.34 -5.11
N ASP A 103 -24.35 -2.61 -3.93
CA ASP A 103 -24.74 -3.70 -3.03
C ASP A 103 -24.64 -5.12 -3.64
N ILE A 104 -23.83 -5.31 -4.68
CA ILE A 104 -23.58 -6.63 -5.26
C ILE A 104 -22.58 -7.42 -4.43
N LYS A 105 -22.89 -8.70 -4.21
CA LYS A 105 -22.00 -9.66 -3.57
C LYS A 105 -21.66 -10.79 -4.52
N ILE A 106 -20.39 -11.14 -4.65
CA ILE A 106 -19.91 -12.34 -5.34
C ILE A 106 -19.36 -13.30 -4.28
N VAL A 107 -20.04 -14.43 -4.09
CA VAL A 107 -19.76 -15.37 -3.00
C VAL A 107 -19.49 -16.76 -3.56
N GLY A 108 -18.23 -17.19 -3.51
CA GLY A 108 -17.84 -18.55 -3.83
C GLY A 108 -18.36 -19.56 -2.81
N VAL A 109 -18.87 -20.69 -3.28
CA VAL A 109 -19.20 -21.85 -2.44
C VAL A 109 -17.98 -22.74 -2.32
N ILE A 110 -17.61 -23.10 -1.09
CA ILE A 110 -16.55 -24.06 -0.81
C ILE A 110 -17.19 -25.44 -0.57
N LYS A 111 -16.90 -26.42 -1.42
CA LYS A 111 -17.39 -27.79 -1.28
C LYS A 111 -16.22 -28.76 -1.27
N GLU A 112 -16.02 -29.45 -0.14
CA GLU A 112 -14.92 -30.41 0.04
C GLU A 112 -13.55 -29.80 -0.29
N GLY A 113 -13.36 -28.51 0.04
CA GLY A 113 -12.15 -27.74 -0.26
C GLY A 113 -12.08 -27.13 -1.66
N ALA A 114 -12.94 -27.55 -2.60
CA ALA A 114 -13.02 -26.95 -3.92
C ALA A 114 -13.70 -25.58 -3.88
N ARG A 115 -13.16 -24.60 -4.60
CA ARG A 115 -13.64 -23.23 -4.77
C ARG A 115 -14.03 -22.97 -6.23
N ALA A 116 -14.76 -21.88 -6.47
CA ALA A 116 -14.89 -21.31 -7.80
C ALA A 116 -13.54 -20.72 -8.23
N THR A 117 -13.03 -21.10 -9.41
CA THR A 117 -11.75 -20.61 -9.93
C THR A 117 -11.99 -19.72 -11.14
N MET A 118 -11.66 -18.43 -11.03
CA MET A 118 -11.51 -17.52 -12.15
C MET A 118 -10.09 -17.67 -12.71
N ASP A 119 -9.97 -18.06 -13.97
CA ASP A 119 -8.69 -18.36 -14.64
C ASP A 119 -8.59 -17.55 -15.93
N GLY A 120 -7.69 -16.56 -15.94
CA GLY A 120 -7.46 -15.67 -17.07
C GLY A 120 -6.65 -16.30 -18.22
N GLN A 121 -6.10 -17.50 -18.03
CA GLN A 121 -5.31 -18.28 -19.00
C GLN A 121 -4.08 -17.55 -19.58
N GLY A 122 -3.57 -16.53 -18.89
CA GLY A 122 -2.54 -15.61 -19.39
C GLY A 122 -3.01 -14.75 -20.57
N LYS A 123 -4.33 -14.62 -20.76
CA LYS A 123 -4.94 -13.91 -21.91
C LYS A 123 -5.80 -12.74 -21.48
N LEU A 124 -6.60 -12.93 -20.43
CA LEU A 124 -7.47 -11.89 -19.88
C LEU A 124 -6.65 -10.94 -19.00
N ASN A 125 -7.00 -9.66 -19.01
CA ASN A 125 -6.31 -8.67 -18.20
C ASN A 125 -6.76 -8.74 -16.75
N ASP A 126 -8.05 -8.59 -16.47
CA ASP A 126 -8.54 -8.47 -15.09
C ASP A 126 -9.62 -9.53 -14.79
N ALA A 127 -9.69 -10.01 -13.55
CA ALA A 127 -10.72 -10.97 -13.14
C ALA A 127 -12.01 -10.25 -12.74
N ILE A 128 -11.95 -9.36 -11.75
CA ILE A 128 -13.10 -8.63 -11.23
C ILE A 128 -12.76 -7.14 -11.17
N LEU A 129 -13.58 -6.31 -11.81
CA LEU A 129 -13.57 -4.85 -11.63
C LEU A 129 -14.91 -4.42 -11.02
N TYR A 130 -14.86 -3.59 -9.99
CA TYR A 130 -16.07 -3.04 -9.37
C TYR A 130 -15.99 -1.52 -9.24
N SER A 131 -17.10 -0.84 -9.46
CA SER A 131 -17.28 0.60 -9.16
C SER A 131 -18.48 0.86 -8.26
N GLY A 132 -19.39 -0.12 -8.11
CA GLY A 132 -20.48 -0.06 -7.15
C GLY A 132 -19.99 -0.05 -5.69
N ASN A 133 -20.73 0.62 -4.82
CA ASN A 133 -20.49 0.66 -3.38
C ASN A 133 -21.07 -0.59 -2.71
N ASN A 134 -20.62 -0.86 -1.48
CA ASN A 134 -21.00 -2.03 -0.69
C ASN A 134 -20.70 -3.35 -1.41
N PHE A 135 -19.71 -3.34 -2.31
CA PHE A 135 -19.29 -4.51 -3.07
C PHE A 135 -18.63 -5.54 -2.13
N VAL A 136 -19.03 -6.80 -2.26
CA VAL A 136 -18.39 -7.90 -1.53
C VAL A 136 -17.90 -8.94 -2.52
N VAL A 137 -16.66 -9.41 -2.32
CA VAL A 137 -16.14 -10.60 -3.01
C VAL A 137 -15.47 -11.52 -2.01
N GLU A 138 -15.93 -12.77 -2.00
CA GLU A 138 -15.43 -13.76 -1.07
C GLU A 138 -15.34 -15.18 -1.63
N ASN A 139 -14.44 -15.96 -1.04
CA ASN A 139 -14.28 -17.40 -1.26
C ASN A 139 -13.88 -17.81 -2.68
N MET A 140 -13.29 -16.91 -3.46
CA MET A 140 -12.86 -17.19 -4.84
C MET A 140 -11.41 -17.70 -4.90
N THR A 141 -11.08 -18.41 -5.96
CA THR A 141 -9.70 -18.57 -6.44
C THR A 141 -9.55 -17.76 -7.73
N ILE A 142 -8.50 -16.96 -7.85
CA ILE A 142 -8.24 -16.09 -9.00
C ILE A 142 -6.80 -16.30 -9.45
N THR A 143 -6.57 -16.57 -10.74
CA THR A 143 -5.23 -16.87 -11.26
C THR A 143 -5.10 -16.61 -12.76
N GLY A 144 -3.88 -16.43 -13.25
CA GLY A 144 -3.57 -16.40 -14.68
C GLY A 144 -4.10 -15.17 -15.40
N TYR A 145 -4.30 -14.06 -14.69
CA TYR A 145 -4.69 -12.77 -15.28
C TYR A 145 -3.44 -11.92 -15.53
N LYS A 146 -3.41 -11.12 -16.60
CA LYS A 146 -2.23 -10.30 -16.97
C LYS A 146 -2.17 -8.95 -16.25
N GLY A 147 -3.33 -8.46 -15.80
CA GLY A 147 -3.52 -7.20 -15.09
C GLY A 147 -3.81 -7.51 -13.64
N ASN A 148 -5.09 -7.48 -13.25
CA ASN A 148 -5.46 -7.51 -11.84
C ASN A 148 -6.31 -8.71 -11.43
N GLY A 149 -6.16 -9.14 -10.18
CA GLY A 149 -7.10 -10.05 -9.54
C GLY A 149 -8.44 -9.37 -9.28
N ILE A 150 -8.46 -8.41 -8.36
CA ILE A 150 -9.67 -7.65 -7.97
C ILE A 150 -9.34 -6.16 -7.96
N MET A 151 -9.96 -5.37 -8.84
CA MET A 151 -9.75 -3.92 -8.93
C MET A 151 -11.01 -3.14 -8.53
N GLY A 152 -10.87 -2.20 -7.60
CA GLY A 152 -11.90 -1.24 -7.23
C GLY A 152 -11.70 0.10 -7.92
N GLN A 153 -12.75 0.63 -8.52
CA GLN A 153 -12.75 1.88 -9.29
C GLN A 153 -13.73 2.86 -8.66
N ALA A 154 -13.29 3.51 -7.58
CA ALA A 154 -14.12 4.42 -6.78
C ALA A 154 -15.37 3.76 -6.15
N GLY A 155 -15.33 2.47 -5.83
CA GLY A 155 -16.36 1.81 -5.02
C GLY A 155 -16.07 1.99 -3.53
N ASN A 156 -17.02 2.51 -2.75
CA ASN A 156 -16.91 2.63 -1.29
C ASN A 156 -17.43 1.38 -0.57
N ASN A 157 -17.14 1.27 0.73
CA ASN A 157 -17.68 0.23 1.61
C ASN A 157 -17.39 -1.21 1.15
N PHE A 158 -16.27 -1.42 0.47
CA PHE A 158 -15.95 -2.71 -0.12
C PHE A 158 -15.46 -3.71 0.94
N ILE A 159 -15.73 -4.99 0.70
CA ILE A 159 -15.19 -6.10 1.49
C ILE A 159 -14.61 -7.13 0.54
N ILE A 160 -13.29 -7.33 0.62
CA ILE A 160 -12.56 -8.32 -0.17
C ILE A 160 -11.97 -9.32 0.81
N ARG A 161 -12.55 -10.53 0.88
CA ARG A 161 -12.19 -11.48 1.94
C ARG A 161 -12.08 -12.94 1.55
N ASN A 162 -11.18 -13.67 2.21
CA ASN A 162 -11.04 -15.12 2.04
C ASN A 162 -10.88 -15.55 0.57
N ASN A 163 -10.14 -14.79 -0.23
CA ASN A 163 -9.81 -15.15 -1.60
C ASN A 163 -8.40 -15.76 -1.68
N LEU A 164 -8.19 -16.63 -2.67
CA LEU A 164 -6.88 -17.16 -3.05
C LEU A 164 -6.50 -16.54 -4.40
N ILE A 165 -5.53 -15.63 -4.41
CA ILE A 165 -5.13 -14.89 -5.61
C ILE A 165 -3.67 -15.21 -5.89
N VAL A 166 -3.41 -15.91 -6.98
CA VAL A 166 -2.08 -16.44 -7.28
C VAL A 166 -1.74 -16.21 -8.74
N ASP A 167 -0.56 -15.68 -9.01
CA ASP A 167 -0.05 -15.50 -10.38
C ASP A 167 -1.02 -14.65 -11.22
N THR A 168 -1.35 -13.46 -10.70
CA THR A 168 -1.99 -12.39 -11.46
C THR A 168 -0.96 -11.29 -11.68
N GLY A 169 -0.94 -10.67 -12.86
CA GLY A 169 0.14 -9.80 -13.33
C GLY A 169 0.46 -8.61 -12.43
N VAL A 170 -0.09 -7.44 -12.74
CA VAL A 170 0.26 -6.18 -12.08
C VAL A 170 -0.13 -6.18 -10.61
N TYR A 171 -1.43 -6.30 -10.29
CA TYR A 171 -1.92 -6.21 -8.90
C TYR A 171 -2.77 -7.42 -8.50
N GLY A 172 -2.65 -7.87 -7.24
CA GLY A 172 -3.52 -8.91 -6.70
C GLY A 172 -4.89 -8.34 -6.31
N ILE A 173 -4.90 -7.47 -5.30
CA ILE A 173 -6.05 -6.71 -4.84
C ILE A 173 -5.73 -5.22 -4.96
N PHE A 174 -6.54 -4.48 -5.71
CA PHE A 174 -6.32 -3.08 -6.01
C PHE A 174 -7.58 -2.22 -5.86
N PRO A 175 -8.06 -1.94 -4.64
CA PRO A 175 -8.99 -0.85 -4.42
C PRO A 175 -8.35 0.50 -4.69
N GLN A 176 -8.97 1.29 -5.58
CA GLN A 176 -8.56 2.64 -5.91
C GLN A 176 -9.68 3.65 -5.68
N LEU A 177 -9.32 4.79 -5.10
CA LEU A 177 -10.26 5.89 -4.83
C LEU A 177 -11.46 5.46 -3.95
N GLY A 178 -11.28 4.45 -3.10
CA GLY A 178 -12.33 3.93 -2.23
C GLY A 178 -12.34 4.62 -0.87
N LYS A 179 -13.49 4.62 -0.19
CA LYS A 179 -13.61 5.01 1.22
C LYS A 179 -14.27 3.89 2.02
N ASN A 180 -13.81 3.66 3.24
CA ASN A 180 -14.39 2.71 4.20
C ASN A 180 -14.31 1.23 3.76
N GLY A 181 -13.11 0.73 3.47
CA GLY A 181 -12.91 -0.60 2.87
C GLY A 181 -12.18 -1.61 3.75
N ILE A 182 -12.48 -2.90 3.55
CA ILE A 182 -11.85 -4.03 4.27
C ILE A 182 -11.21 -4.99 3.28
N VAL A 183 -9.94 -5.34 3.52
CA VAL A 183 -9.20 -6.41 2.84
C VAL A 183 -8.70 -7.40 3.88
N GLU A 184 -9.34 -8.57 4.00
CA GLU A 184 -9.03 -9.50 5.08
C GLU A 184 -8.99 -10.99 4.73
N HIS A 185 -8.18 -11.76 5.45
CA HIS A 185 -8.13 -13.23 5.33
C HIS A 185 -7.82 -13.73 3.90
N ASN A 186 -7.21 -12.92 3.05
CA ASN A 186 -6.82 -13.33 1.71
C ASN A 186 -5.42 -13.96 1.72
N VAL A 187 -5.18 -14.87 0.77
CA VAL A 187 -3.84 -15.38 0.46
C VAL A 187 -3.49 -14.88 -0.93
N ILE A 188 -2.46 -14.04 -1.04
CA ILE A 188 -2.02 -13.44 -2.31
C ILE A 188 -0.55 -13.77 -2.58
N SER A 189 -0.22 -14.23 -3.79
CA SER A 189 1.17 -14.48 -4.16
C SER A 189 1.48 -14.38 -5.64
N GLY A 190 2.76 -14.19 -5.98
CA GLY A 190 3.24 -14.18 -7.36
C GLY A 190 2.84 -12.93 -8.14
N ILE A 191 2.86 -11.76 -7.50
CA ILE A 191 2.38 -10.50 -8.09
C ILE A 191 3.55 -9.60 -8.48
N GLU A 192 3.53 -9.06 -9.70
CA GLU A 192 4.67 -8.36 -10.30
C GLU A 192 4.85 -6.91 -9.82
N ASP A 193 3.79 -6.29 -9.30
CA ASP A 193 3.85 -4.99 -8.64
C ASP A 193 3.51 -5.13 -7.15
N ALA A 194 2.23 -5.05 -6.78
CA ALA A 194 1.80 -5.13 -5.39
C ALA A 194 0.69 -6.18 -5.19
N ALA A 195 0.89 -7.08 -4.22
CA ALA A 195 -0.09 -8.11 -3.91
C ALA A 195 -1.38 -7.52 -3.31
N ILE A 196 -1.25 -6.57 -2.38
CA ILE A 196 -2.35 -5.71 -1.95
C ILE A 196 -1.92 -4.26 -2.16
N TYR A 197 -2.56 -3.58 -3.10
CA TYR A 197 -2.37 -2.16 -3.37
C TYR A 197 -3.61 -1.39 -2.94
N VAL A 198 -3.47 -0.46 -1.99
CA VAL A 198 -4.51 0.46 -1.60
C VAL A 198 -4.14 1.84 -2.10
N GLY A 199 -4.82 2.29 -3.16
CA GLY A 199 -4.50 3.53 -3.86
C GLY A 199 -5.50 4.64 -3.60
N MET A 200 -5.02 5.84 -3.26
CA MET A 200 -5.84 7.05 -3.19
C MET A 200 -7.13 6.88 -2.36
N SER A 201 -7.07 6.09 -1.30
CA SER A 201 -8.23 5.66 -0.54
C SER A 201 -8.23 6.17 0.89
N ASP A 202 -9.41 6.15 1.53
CA ASP A 202 -9.63 6.66 2.88
C ASP A 202 -10.28 5.60 3.78
N ASN A 203 -9.91 5.56 5.06
CA ASN A 203 -10.55 4.70 6.05
C ASN A 203 -10.47 3.21 5.66
N ILE A 204 -9.26 2.69 5.47
CA ILE A 204 -9.02 1.33 4.98
C ILE A 204 -8.45 0.43 6.07
N HIS A 205 -8.93 -0.81 6.12
CA HIS A 205 -8.42 -1.84 7.02
C HIS A 205 -7.90 -3.04 6.24
N VAL A 206 -6.59 -3.32 6.37
CA VAL A 206 -5.92 -4.47 5.75
C VAL A 206 -5.45 -5.41 6.86
N ALA A 207 -6.14 -6.53 7.05
CA ALA A 207 -5.90 -7.40 8.20
C ALA A 207 -5.93 -8.90 7.92
N HIS A 208 -5.11 -9.66 8.66
CA HIS A 208 -5.14 -11.13 8.62
C HIS A 208 -4.89 -11.75 7.24
N ASN A 209 -4.20 -11.05 6.34
CA ASN A 209 -3.80 -11.58 5.04
C ASN A 209 -2.46 -12.31 5.12
N GLU A 210 -2.26 -13.28 4.23
CA GLU A 210 -0.95 -13.90 3.95
C GLU A 210 -0.51 -13.44 2.56
N VAL A 211 0.67 -12.82 2.49
CA VAL A 211 1.18 -12.19 1.27
C VAL A 211 2.63 -12.57 1.04
N PHE A 212 2.91 -13.21 -0.10
CA PHE A 212 4.26 -13.72 -0.40
C PHE A 212 4.61 -13.81 -1.88
N ASP A 213 5.88 -14.06 -2.16
CA ASP A 213 6.43 -14.22 -3.52
C ASP A 213 6.04 -13.08 -4.49
N SER A 214 5.89 -11.85 -3.99
CA SER A 214 5.51 -10.67 -4.76
C SER A 214 6.59 -9.59 -4.70
N VAL A 215 6.51 -8.54 -5.54
CA VAL A 215 7.45 -7.41 -5.41
C VAL A 215 7.15 -6.63 -4.15
N ALA A 216 6.05 -5.88 -4.11
CA ALA A 216 5.51 -5.29 -2.89
C ALA A 216 4.47 -6.24 -2.28
N GLY A 217 4.60 -6.52 -0.98
CA GLY A 217 3.59 -7.28 -0.26
C GLY A 217 2.30 -6.46 -0.09
N ILE A 218 2.35 -5.46 0.77
CA ILE A 218 1.23 -4.55 1.03
C ILE A 218 1.67 -3.12 0.78
N GLU A 219 0.91 -2.39 -0.02
CA GLU A 219 1.16 -1.01 -0.38
C GLU A 219 -0.02 -0.12 0.01
N ILE A 220 0.27 0.94 0.77
CA ILE A 220 -0.64 2.04 1.10
C ILE A 220 -0.12 3.29 0.39
N GLU A 221 -0.70 3.59 -0.77
CA GLU A 221 -0.22 4.62 -1.69
C GLU A 221 -1.24 5.76 -1.80
N ASN A 222 -0.75 6.99 -1.60
CA ASN A 222 -1.53 8.24 -1.61
C ASN A 222 -2.84 8.14 -0.79
N SER A 223 -2.83 7.37 0.29
CA SER A 223 -4.01 6.96 1.05
C SER A 223 -3.96 7.46 2.49
N ARG A 224 -5.14 7.61 3.11
CA ARG A 224 -5.28 8.24 4.43
C ARG A 224 -6.08 7.38 5.38
N HIS A 225 -5.77 7.47 6.66
CA HIS A 225 -6.52 6.76 7.71
C HIS A 225 -6.57 5.26 7.44
N ALA A 226 -5.39 4.63 7.36
CA ALA A 226 -5.25 3.20 7.08
C ALA A 226 -4.69 2.43 8.28
N ILE A 227 -5.22 1.23 8.53
CA ILE A 227 -4.66 0.28 9.48
C ILE A 227 -4.23 -0.98 8.73
N VAL A 228 -2.97 -1.36 8.89
CA VAL A 228 -2.38 -2.59 8.37
C VAL A 228 -1.95 -3.45 9.56
N GLU A 229 -2.72 -4.49 9.87
CA GLU A 229 -2.48 -5.27 11.08
C GLU A 229 -2.65 -6.79 10.97
N ASN A 230 -1.91 -7.52 11.81
CA ASN A 230 -2.03 -8.97 11.93
C ASN A 230 -1.85 -9.74 10.61
N ASN A 231 -1.12 -9.17 9.65
CA ASN A 231 -0.80 -9.82 8.38
C ASN A 231 0.49 -10.65 8.52
N TYR A 232 0.59 -11.70 7.72
CA TYR A 232 1.82 -12.45 7.50
C TYR A 232 2.39 -12.08 6.13
N VAL A 233 3.43 -11.25 6.11
CA VAL A 233 4.02 -10.67 4.91
C VAL A 233 5.45 -11.18 4.78
N HIS A 234 5.67 -12.13 3.88
CA HIS A 234 6.93 -12.85 3.80
C HIS A 234 7.39 -13.17 2.38
N ASP A 235 8.69 -13.35 2.19
CA ASP A 235 9.26 -13.76 0.90
C ASP A 235 8.86 -12.85 -0.29
N ASN A 236 8.57 -11.57 -0.03
CA ASN A 236 8.41 -10.54 -1.06
C ASN A 236 9.75 -9.83 -1.36
N THR A 237 9.80 -8.89 -2.30
CA THR A 237 10.97 -8.00 -2.45
C THR A 237 10.99 -6.95 -1.34
N GLY A 238 9.85 -6.29 -1.14
CA GLY A 238 9.55 -5.39 -0.03
C GLY A 238 8.29 -5.85 0.70
N GLY A 239 8.28 -5.79 2.03
CA GLY A 239 7.17 -6.26 2.84
C GLY A 239 5.95 -5.32 2.82
N ILE A 240 5.99 -4.28 3.65
CA ILE A 240 4.88 -3.32 3.79
C ILE A 240 5.39 -1.92 3.44
N LEU A 241 4.65 -1.19 2.61
CA LEU A 241 5.01 0.14 2.13
C LEU A 241 3.89 1.14 2.44
N ALA A 242 4.27 2.31 2.96
CA ALA A 242 3.40 3.46 3.09
C ALA A 242 4.09 4.67 2.43
N PHE A 243 3.56 5.12 1.30
CA PHE A 243 4.24 6.16 0.53
C PHE A 243 3.34 7.02 -0.34
N ILE A 244 3.94 8.07 -0.89
CA ILE A 244 3.33 8.99 -1.83
C ILE A 244 3.98 8.75 -3.20
N THR A 245 3.18 8.55 -4.24
CA THR A 245 3.63 8.67 -5.62
C THR A 245 3.32 10.08 -6.11
N PRO A 246 4.35 10.89 -6.46
CA PRO A 246 4.13 12.21 -7.03
C PRO A 246 3.41 12.18 -8.38
N GLY A 247 2.72 13.28 -8.72
CA GLY A 247 1.99 13.38 -9.99
C GLY A 247 0.68 12.59 -10.01
N LEU A 248 0.29 11.98 -8.88
CA LEU A 248 -1.07 11.49 -8.66
C LEU A 248 -1.98 12.59 -8.11
N PRO A 249 -3.31 12.49 -8.29
CA PRO A 249 -4.22 13.56 -7.88
C PRO A 249 -4.43 13.71 -6.36
N ILE A 250 -4.36 12.61 -5.60
CA ILE A 250 -4.25 12.71 -4.15
C ILE A 250 -2.77 12.87 -3.82
N LYS A 251 -2.39 13.93 -3.12
CA LYS A 251 -0.97 14.32 -2.92
C LYS A 251 -0.39 13.86 -1.58
N THR A 252 -1.15 13.10 -0.80
CA THR A 252 -0.88 12.85 0.61
C THR A 252 -1.03 11.38 0.95
N THR A 253 -0.13 10.87 1.77
CA THR A 253 -0.31 9.64 2.54
C THR A 253 -0.09 9.98 4.00
N TYR A 254 -1.12 9.85 4.83
CA TYR A 254 -0.97 10.12 6.25
C TYR A 254 -1.92 9.34 7.15
N ASP A 255 -1.58 9.29 8.44
CA ASP A 255 -2.35 8.59 9.47
C ASP A 255 -2.47 7.08 9.14
N VAL A 256 -1.31 6.44 9.02
CA VAL A 256 -1.18 5.02 8.71
C VAL A 256 -0.61 4.29 9.92
N ILE A 257 -1.33 3.29 10.42
CA ILE A 257 -0.88 2.43 11.51
C ILE A 257 -0.49 1.06 10.95
N ILE A 258 0.79 0.71 11.07
CA ILE A 258 1.32 -0.61 10.71
C ILE A 258 1.65 -1.35 12.01
N ARG A 259 0.80 -2.31 12.41
CA ARG A 259 0.95 -2.98 13.70
C ARG A 259 0.75 -4.49 13.73
N ASN A 260 1.47 -5.16 14.62
CA ASN A 260 1.28 -6.59 14.90
C ASN A 260 1.41 -7.50 13.67
N ASN A 261 2.15 -7.08 12.65
CA ASN A 261 2.42 -7.90 11.46
C ASN A 261 3.67 -8.76 11.67
N PHE A 262 3.71 -9.90 10.98
CA PHE A 262 4.93 -10.69 10.78
C PHE A 262 5.52 -10.29 9.42
N VAL A 263 6.67 -9.60 9.43
CA VAL A 263 7.36 -9.10 8.23
C VAL A 263 8.70 -9.83 8.09
N VAL A 264 8.70 -10.94 7.35
CA VAL A 264 9.73 -11.98 7.47
C VAL A 264 10.32 -12.37 6.13
N ASN A 265 11.64 -12.46 6.02
CA ASN A 265 12.33 -12.97 4.82
C ASN A 265 11.96 -12.25 3.51
N ASN A 266 11.56 -10.97 3.51
CA ASN A 266 11.23 -10.27 2.27
C ASN A 266 12.51 -9.97 1.48
N ASN A 267 13.07 -10.99 0.82
CA ASN A 267 14.39 -11.03 0.19
C ASN A 267 14.34 -11.41 -1.30
N THR A 268 13.15 -11.66 -1.84
CA THR A 268 12.92 -12.06 -3.23
C THR A 268 13.50 -11.01 -4.16
N GLU A 269 14.10 -11.46 -5.27
CA GLU A 269 14.66 -10.56 -6.26
C GLU A 269 13.54 -9.72 -6.88
N ASN A 270 13.77 -8.43 -7.08
CA ASN A 270 12.77 -7.54 -7.66
C ASN A 270 12.53 -7.93 -9.12
N PHE A 271 11.29 -8.31 -9.44
CA PHE A 271 10.86 -8.71 -10.78
C PHE A 271 9.81 -7.77 -11.39
N ALA A 272 9.67 -6.56 -10.84
CA ALA A 272 8.75 -5.56 -11.36
C ALA A 272 9.13 -5.09 -12.76
N ILE A 273 8.16 -4.47 -13.43
CA ILE A 273 8.36 -3.85 -14.74
C ILE A 273 9.49 -2.81 -14.63
N PRO A 274 10.58 -2.95 -15.41
CA PRO A 274 11.71 -2.03 -15.32
C PRO A 274 11.28 -0.57 -15.52
N GLY A 275 11.64 0.27 -14.55
CA GLY A 275 11.32 1.70 -14.54
C GLY A 275 9.96 2.05 -13.95
N SER A 276 9.20 1.10 -13.40
CA SER A 276 8.10 1.41 -12.47
C SER A 276 8.65 1.84 -11.11
N THR A 277 7.81 2.49 -10.28
CA THR A 277 8.19 2.94 -8.93
C THR A 277 8.68 1.79 -8.06
N VAL A 278 7.95 0.68 -8.01
CA VAL A 278 8.30 -0.48 -7.18
C VAL A 278 9.55 -1.23 -7.67
N ALA A 279 9.98 -1.03 -8.91
CA ALA A 279 11.24 -1.60 -9.42
C ALA A 279 12.48 -1.01 -8.72
N MET A 280 12.31 0.10 -7.99
CA MET A 280 13.36 0.72 -7.19
C MET A 280 13.49 0.13 -5.78
N ILE A 281 12.54 -0.70 -5.35
CA ILE A 281 12.55 -1.31 -4.02
C ILE A 281 13.73 -2.28 -3.94
N PRO A 282 14.69 -2.06 -3.02
CA PRO A 282 15.75 -3.02 -2.78
C PRO A 282 15.14 -4.29 -2.18
N ALA A 283 15.43 -5.44 -2.79
CA ALA A 283 15.15 -6.74 -2.20
C ALA A 283 15.72 -6.78 -0.78
N GLY A 284 14.95 -7.23 0.20
CA GLY A 284 15.39 -7.22 1.60
C GLY A 284 14.77 -6.13 2.46
N SER A 285 13.77 -5.43 1.97
CA SER A 285 13.16 -4.30 2.68
C SER A 285 11.96 -4.79 3.49
N GLY A 286 12.02 -4.68 4.83
CA GLY A 286 10.90 -5.08 5.69
C GLY A 286 9.70 -4.14 5.56
N ILE A 287 9.78 -2.97 6.20
CA ILE A 287 8.78 -1.91 6.12
C ILE A 287 9.42 -0.67 5.51
N ILE A 288 8.78 -0.03 4.53
CA ILE A 288 9.23 1.21 3.91
C ILE A 288 8.22 2.32 4.18
N VAL A 289 8.71 3.45 4.70
CA VAL A 289 7.98 4.72 4.72
C VAL A 289 8.68 5.67 3.77
N TRP A 290 7.98 6.08 2.71
CA TRP A 290 8.57 6.95 1.69
C TRP A 290 7.69 8.17 1.48
N ALA A 291 8.12 9.31 2.05
CA ALA A 291 7.35 10.56 2.11
C ALA A 291 5.97 10.48 2.81
N GLY A 292 5.63 9.35 3.44
CA GLY A 292 4.39 9.21 4.21
C GLY A 292 4.46 9.93 5.55
N ASP A 293 3.40 10.67 5.86
CA ASP A 293 3.24 11.44 7.10
C ASP A 293 2.50 10.63 8.17
N ASP A 294 2.71 10.95 9.45
CA ASP A 294 1.93 10.39 10.56
C ASP A 294 1.88 8.84 10.54
N VAL A 295 2.99 8.20 10.17
CA VAL A 295 3.08 6.74 10.10
C VAL A 295 3.54 6.16 11.43
N ILE A 296 2.70 5.33 12.06
CA ILE A 296 3.01 4.63 13.30
C ILE A 296 3.36 3.18 13.01
N ILE A 297 4.52 2.72 13.46
CA ILE A 297 4.99 1.34 13.29
C ILE A 297 5.17 0.71 14.67
N GLU A 298 4.32 -0.25 15.05
CA GLU A 298 4.32 -0.81 16.41
C GLU A 298 4.04 -2.32 16.49
N GLY A 299 4.63 -3.02 17.46
CA GLY A 299 4.27 -4.41 17.76
C GLY A 299 4.58 -5.41 16.65
N ASN A 300 5.27 -5.03 15.57
CA ASN A 300 5.59 -5.92 14.47
C ASN A 300 6.75 -6.84 14.83
N ILE A 301 6.74 -8.05 14.28
CA ILE A 301 7.86 -8.98 14.28
C ILE A 301 8.53 -8.89 12.91
N ILE A 302 9.69 -8.22 12.86
CA ILE A 302 10.39 -7.90 11.63
C ILE A 302 11.72 -8.66 11.64
N SER A 303 11.87 -9.65 10.76
CA SER A 303 13.07 -10.49 10.81
C SER A 303 13.58 -10.99 9.48
N ASN A 304 14.88 -11.22 9.40
CA ASN A 304 15.57 -11.82 8.26
C ASN A 304 15.42 -11.05 6.94
N ASN A 305 15.15 -9.75 6.97
CA ASN A 305 15.11 -8.91 5.77
C ASN A 305 16.54 -8.39 5.49
N LYS A 306 17.11 -8.73 4.33
CA LYS A 306 18.55 -8.56 4.05
C LYS A 306 19.00 -7.09 3.98
N THR A 307 18.15 -6.19 3.50
CA THR A 307 18.46 -4.75 3.34
C THR A 307 18.18 -3.96 4.61
N GLY A 308 17.03 -4.15 5.24
CA GLY A 308 16.74 -3.53 6.53
C GLY A 308 15.37 -3.86 7.08
N GLY A 309 15.18 -3.61 8.38
CA GLY A 309 13.91 -3.84 9.06
C GLY A 309 12.87 -2.77 8.74
N ILE A 310 13.17 -1.51 9.04
CA ILE A 310 12.38 -0.32 8.68
C ILE A 310 13.29 0.64 7.92
N LEU A 311 12.84 1.07 6.74
CA LEU A 311 13.49 2.08 5.91
C LEU A 311 12.58 3.31 5.82
N VAL A 312 13.10 4.48 6.18
CA VAL A 312 12.37 5.75 6.14
C VAL A 312 13.12 6.70 5.22
N SER A 313 12.45 7.27 4.23
CA SER A 313 13.09 8.20 3.31
C SER A 313 12.18 9.31 2.81
N ASP A 314 12.79 10.42 2.42
CA ASP A 314 12.18 11.40 1.53
C ASP A 314 12.28 10.95 0.04
N HIS A 315 11.55 11.63 -0.85
CA HIS A 315 11.63 11.42 -2.30
C HIS A 315 12.99 11.78 -2.91
N ASN A 316 13.65 12.80 -2.36
CA ASN A 316 14.87 13.38 -2.93
C ASN A 316 16.09 12.46 -2.80
N SER A 317 16.12 11.62 -1.78
CA SER A 317 17.29 10.79 -1.43
C SER A 317 17.44 9.55 -2.32
N PHE A 318 16.36 9.07 -2.94
CA PHE A 318 16.38 7.89 -3.82
C PHE A 318 16.02 8.18 -5.28
N GLY A 319 16.22 9.42 -5.73
CA GLY A 319 16.20 9.74 -7.17
C GLY A 319 14.82 9.94 -7.79
N ALA A 320 13.73 9.85 -7.02
CA ALA A 320 12.40 10.28 -7.41
C ALA A 320 12.17 11.74 -7.02
N GLY A 321 13.13 12.63 -7.32
CA GLY A 321 12.98 14.06 -7.09
C GLY A 321 11.71 14.55 -7.81
N SER A 322 10.67 14.79 -7.03
CA SER A 322 9.37 15.18 -7.54
C SER A 322 9.42 16.63 -8.04
N ASN A 323 8.91 16.86 -9.26
CA ASN A 323 8.58 18.21 -9.73
C ASN A 323 7.11 18.58 -9.42
N ASP A 324 6.41 17.76 -8.64
CA ASP A 324 5.07 18.04 -8.14
C ASP A 324 5.15 18.98 -6.93
N PRO A 325 4.80 20.27 -7.09
CA PRO A 325 4.94 21.25 -6.03
C PRO A 325 3.90 21.07 -4.91
N GLU A 326 2.87 20.25 -5.14
CA GLU A 326 1.80 19.98 -4.16
C GLU A 326 2.07 18.71 -3.35
N SER A 327 3.05 17.90 -3.75
CA SER A 327 3.49 16.72 -3.01
C SER A 327 4.67 17.08 -2.11
N GLU A 328 4.42 17.07 -0.80
CA GLU A 328 5.48 17.22 0.20
C GLU A 328 6.40 15.98 0.15
N PRO A 329 7.74 16.15 0.08
CA PRO A 329 8.64 15.03 -0.20
C PRO A 329 9.14 14.26 1.04
N ASN A 330 8.91 14.75 2.25
CA ASN A 330 9.50 14.24 3.47
C ASN A 330 8.53 13.35 4.26
N PRO A 331 9.04 12.37 5.01
CA PRO A 331 8.23 11.65 5.97
C PRO A 331 8.20 12.42 7.30
N ASP A 332 7.16 13.20 7.54
CA ASP A 332 6.97 13.89 8.82
C ASP A 332 6.24 12.99 9.84
N ARG A 333 6.61 13.14 11.11
CA ARG A 333 5.93 12.46 12.23
C ARG A 333 5.88 10.94 12.04
N THR A 334 6.98 10.32 11.59
CA THR A 334 7.15 8.87 11.66
C THR A 334 7.40 8.45 13.12
N MET A 335 6.66 7.47 13.60
CA MET A 335 6.61 7.08 15.01
C MET A 335 6.90 5.59 15.15
N ILE A 336 8.12 5.24 15.55
CA ILE A 336 8.54 3.84 15.70
C ILE A 336 8.44 3.42 17.17
N LEU A 337 7.52 2.51 17.44
CA LEU A 337 7.25 2.04 18.80
C LEU A 337 7.92 0.69 19.10
N ASP A 338 7.33 -0.09 20.02
CA ASP A 338 7.89 -1.35 20.51
C ASP A 338 7.71 -2.45 19.46
N ASN A 339 8.70 -2.58 18.56
CA ASN A 339 8.78 -3.64 17.56
C ASN A 339 9.82 -4.69 18.00
N PHE A 340 9.67 -5.92 17.52
CA PHE A 340 10.68 -6.94 17.66
C PHE A 340 11.45 -7.08 16.35
N MET A 341 12.77 -6.87 16.39
CA MET A 341 13.64 -6.95 15.23
C MET A 341 14.73 -7.99 15.46
N MET A 342 14.97 -8.83 14.44
CA MET A 342 15.99 -9.85 14.50
C MET A 342 16.61 -10.11 13.13
N ASN A 343 17.93 -10.06 13.05
CA ASN A 343 18.69 -10.44 11.85
C ASN A 343 18.22 -9.67 10.60
N ASN A 344 18.04 -8.35 10.70
CA ASN A 344 17.77 -7.49 9.56
C ASN A 344 19.04 -6.77 9.11
N GLY A 345 19.14 -6.45 7.82
CA GLY A 345 20.25 -5.66 7.29
C GLY A 345 21.59 -6.38 7.26
N TYR A 346 21.59 -7.71 7.25
CA TYR A 346 22.81 -8.53 7.23
C TYR A 346 23.52 -8.54 5.86
N ASP A 347 22.84 -8.11 4.80
CA ASP A 347 23.39 -7.91 3.46
C ASP A 347 22.75 -6.68 2.81
N THR A 348 23.00 -5.54 3.43
CA THR A 348 22.40 -4.26 3.03
C THR A 348 23.15 -3.57 1.88
N ILE A 349 22.51 -2.58 1.26
CA ILE A 349 23.06 -1.81 0.14
C ILE A 349 24.21 -0.89 0.59
N ASP A 350 25.07 -0.47 -0.35
CA ASP A 350 26.29 0.27 -0.06
C ASP A 350 26.02 1.63 0.60
N GLU A 351 24.92 2.28 0.23
CA GLU A 351 24.46 3.56 0.81
C GLU A 351 24.15 3.40 2.30
N VAL A 352 23.48 2.32 2.68
CA VAL A 352 23.16 2.01 4.09
C VAL A 352 24.44 1.66 4.86
N LYS A 353 25.34 0.85 4.27
CA LYS A 353 26.64 0.54 4.86
C LYS A 353 27.47 1.81 5.10
N ALA A 354 27.46 2.73 4.14
CA ALA A 354 28.16 4.00 4.25
C ALA A 354 27.58 4.89 5.36
N LEU A 355 26.25 4.98 5.47
CA LEU A 355 25.58 5.74 6.53
C LEU A 355 25.91 5.17 7.92
N LEU A 356 25.83 3.85 8.10
CA LEU A 356 26.22 3.17 9.34
C LEU A 356 27.70 3.47 9.71
N ALA A 357 28.61 3.44 8.73
CA ALA A 357 30.02 3.72 8.95
C ALA A 357 30.27 5.17 9.38
N ILE A 358 29.56 6.15 8.80
CA ILE A 358 29.63 7.57 9.17
C ILE A 358 29.21 7.77 10.64
N GLU A 359 28.20 7.03 11.10
CA GLU A 359 27.75 7.06 12.49
C GLU A 359 28.53 6.14 13.43
N LEU A 360 29.66 5.58 12.96
CA LEU A 360 30.54 4.66 13.70
C LEU A 360 29.80 3.42 14.23
N LYS A 361 28.82 2.94 13.46
CA LYS A 361 28.08 1.69 13.71
C LYS A 361 28.68 0.54 12.90
N GLY A 362 28.49 -0.69 13.38
CA GLY A 362 28.81 -1.89 12.59
C GLY A 362 27.85 -2.03 11.42
N SER A 363 28.31 -2.66 10.33
CA SER A 363 27.53 -2.88 9.10
C SER A 363 26.90 -4.27 9.03
N ASP A 364 26.98 -5.06 10.10
CA ASP A 364 26.51 -6.46 10.13
C ASP A 364 24.99 -6.56 10.34
N SER A 365 24.32 -5.45 10.64
CA SER A 365 22.88 -5.36 10.84
C SER A 365 22.38 -3.93 10.55
N ALA A 366 21.15 -3.81 10.07
CA ALA A 366 20.48 -2.54 9.83
C ALA A 366 18.98 -2.71 10.16
N ASP A 367 18.60 -2.35 11.39
CA ASP A 367 17.24 -2.53 11.86
C ASP A 367 16.35 -1.36 11.43
N ILE A 368 16.82 -0.12 11.63
CA ILE A 368 16.08 1.10 11.31
C ILE A 368 17.00 2.07 10.62
N ILE A 369 16.70 2.40 9.37
CA ILE A 369 17.48 3.36 8.58
C ILE A 369 16.59 4.50 8.16
N LYS A 370 17.06 5.73 8.40
CA LYS A 370 16.43 6.94 7.90
C LYS A 370 17.38 7.74 7.04
N VAL A 371 16.92 8.15 5.86
CA VAL A 371 17.64 9.05 4.95
C VAL A 371 16.74 10.23 4.61
N GLY A 372 17.32 11.38 4.30
CA GLY A 372 16.55 12.55 3.85
C GLY A 372 16.00 13.44 4.98
N GLY A 373 14.99 14.24 4.65
CA GLY A 373 14.33 15.21 5.52
C GLY A 373 13.31 14.63 6.50
N GLY A 374 12.35 15.44 6.93
CA GLY A 374 11.29 15.07 7.86
C GLY A 374 11.45 15.71 9.25
N VAL A 375 10.33 16.07 9.87
CA VAL A 375 10.27 16.70 11.19
C VAL A 375 9.39 15.93 12.17
N ASP A 376 9.55 16.19 13.46
CA ASP A 376 8.71 15.71 14.56
C ASP A 376 8.55 14.18 14.72
N SER A 377 9.38 13.40 14.04
CA SER A 377 9.46 11.95 14.22
C SER A 377 10.00 11.55 15.60
N CYS A 378 9.59 10.38 16.08
CA CYS A 378 10.00 9.87 17.38
C CYS A 378 10.19 8.35 17.37
N ILE A 379 10.98 7.86 18.33
CA ILE A 379 11.26 6.44 18.49
C ILE A 379 11.36 6.11 19.97
N ILE A 380 10.72 5.03 20.41
CA ILE A 380 10.97 4.46 21.75
C ILE A 380 11.91 3.25 21.64
N ASN A 381 12.58 2.94 22.74
CA ASN A 381 13.48 1.78 22.84
C ASN A 381 14.64 1.77 21.81
N ARG A 382 15.07 2.94 21.30
CA ARG A 382 16.14 3.06 20.27
C ARG A 382 17.37 2.20 20.55
N HIS A 383 17.74 2.08 21.82
CA HIS A 383 18.90 1.30 22.30
C HIS A 383 18.83 -0.21 21.98
N ARG A 384 17.67 -0.74 21.58
CA ARG A 384 17.47 -2.15 21.20
C ARG A 384 17.81 -2.45 19.74
N TYR A 385 17.97 -1.43 18.91
CA TYR A 385 18.05 -1.57 17.45
C TYR A 385 19.40 -1.06 16.93
N THR A 386 19.90 -1.66 15.85
CA THR A 386 20.96 -1.04 15.05
C THR A 386 20.36 0.01 14.13
N THR A 387 20.47 1.27 14.52
CA THR A 387 19.85 2.39 13.81
C THR A 387 20.86 3.29 13.11
N ALA A 388 20.46 3.93 12.01
CA ALA A 388 21.18 5.05 11.40
C ALA A 388 20.22 6.15 10.93
N GLY A 389 20.64 7.42 11.00
CA GLY A 389 19.87 8.57 10.53
C GLY A 389 18.73 9.03 11.44
N VAL A 390 18.55 8.41 12.61
CA VAL A 390 17.47 8.73 13.59
C VAL A 390 18.01 9.30 14.90
N SER A 391 19.25 9.81 14.88
CA SER A 391 19.94 10.26 16.10
C SER A 391 19.29 11.50 16.74
N ASP A 392 18.68 12.35 15.91
CA ASP A 392 17.98 13.58 16.26
C ASP A 392 16.50 13.38 16.64
N TRP A 393 15.94 12.19 16.42
CA TRP A 393 14.57 11.88 16.79
C TRP A 393 14.38 11.95 18.30
N LYS A 394 13.20 12.38 18.74
CA LYS A 394 12.82 12.41 20.17
C LYS A 394 12.34 11.03 20.65
N GLU A 395 12.24 10.85 21.95
CA GLU A 395 11.47 9.74 22.53
C GLU A 395 9.97 10.03 22.31
N CYS A 396 9.15 9.02 22.00
CA CYS A 396 7.71 9.25 21.87
C CYS A 396 7.05 9.43 23.23
N ASP A 397 6.04 10.31 23.30
CA ASP A 397 5.25 10.56 24.51
C ASP A 397 4.16 9.49 24.76
N PHE A 398 4.06 8.50 23.88
CA PHE A 398 3.10 7.39 23.91
C PHE A 398 3.80 6.09 23.46
N THR A 399 3.12 4.96 23.66
CA THR A 399 3.74 3.63 23.59
C THR A 399 2.93 2.61 22.82
N ASN A 400 1.70 2.96 22.44
CA ASN A 400 0.78 2.07 21.75
C ASN A 400 -0.33 2.85 21.02
N THR A 401 -1.07 2.19 20.12
CA THR A 401 -2.29 2.73 19.48
C THR A 401 -3.59 2.06 19.95
N LYS A 402 -3.63 1.51 21.17
CA LYS A 402 -4.75 0.64 21.64
C LYS A 402 -6.12 1.31 21.69
N ASN A 403 -6.16 2.64 21.81
CA ASN A 403 -7.41 3.41 21.77
C ASN A 403 -7.97 3.56 20.35
N ILE A 404 -7.19 3.22 19.32
CA ILE A 404 -7.60 3.22 17.92
C ILE A 404 -7.89 1.78 17.52
N GLU A 405 -9.15 1.37 17.68
CA GLU A 405 -9.62 0.05 17.27
C GLU A 405 -9.72 -0.04 15.75
N THR A 406 -10.25 1.01 15.11
CA THR A 406 -10.44 1.05 13.66
C THR A 406 -10.56 2.48 13.14
N TYR A 407 -10.14 2.68 11.90
CA TYR A 407 -10.47 3.88 11.11
C TYR A 407 -11.71 3.70 10.23
N LEU A 408 -12.34 2.52 10.22
CA LEU A 408 -13.60 2.31 9.53
C LEU A 408 -14.70 3.20 10.13
N LEU A 409 -15.61 3.63 9.27
CA LEU A 409 -16.72 4.49 9.65
C LEU A 409 -17.84 3.66 10.28
N ASP A 410 -18.53 4.25 11.26
CA ASP A 410 -19.66 3.59 11.92
C ASP A 410 -20.87 3.44 11.00
N LYS A 411 -20.94 4.28 9.95
CA LYS A 411 -21.97 4.24 8.92
C LYS A 411 -21.32 4.08 7.55
N PRO A 412 -21.95 3.33 6.62
CA PRO A 412 -21.46 3.23 5.26
C PRO A 412 -21.45 4.61 4.57
N VAL A 413 -20.44 4.84 3.74
CA VAL A 413 -20.35 6.01 2.87
C VAL A 413 -21.46 5.91 1.82
N ALA A 414 -22.18 6.99 1.57
CA ALA A 414 -23.19 7.00 0.53
C ALA A 414 -22.57 6.79 -0.87
N PRO A 415 -23.33 6.27 -1.85
CA PRO A 415 -22.90 6.31 -3.23
C PRO A 415 -22.52 7.71 -3.67
N ARG A 416 -21.46 7.82 -4.47
CA ARG A 416 -21.01 9.10 -5.01
C ARG A 416 -22.09 9.69 -5.93
N ASP A 417 -22.60 10.87 -5.58
CA ASP A 417 -23.38 11.68 -6.50
C ASP A 417 -22.41 12.40 -7.45
N ILE A 418 -22.25 11.84 -8.65
CA ILE A 418 -21.31 12.36 -9.65
C ILE A 418 -22.07 13.33 -10.55
N ASP A 419 -21.79 14.62 -10.39
CA ASP A 419 -22.24 15.62 -11.36
C ASP A 419 -21.74 15.20 -12.76
N PRO A 420 -22.60 15.22 -13.80
CA PRO A 420 -22.21 14.83 -15.15
C PRO A 420 -20.93 15.52 -15.66
N SER A 421 -20.62 16.73 -15.19
CA SER A 421 -19.40 17.47 -15.50
C SER A 421 -18.13 16.89 -14.86
N GLU A 422 -18.24 16.23 -13.70
CA GLU A 422 -17.12 15.59 -12.99
C GLU A 422 -16.87 14.15 -13.48
N ARG A 423 -17.72 13.62 -14.37
CA ARG A 423 -17.60 12.24 -14.91
C ARG A 423 -16.20 11.91 -15.43
N GLY A 424 -15.63 12.81 -16.23
CA GLY A 424 -14.29 12.62 -16.83
C GLY A 424 -13.20 12.56 -15.77
N LYS A 425 -13.30 13.40 -14.74
CA LYS A 425 -12.39 13.41 -13.60
C LYS A 425 -12.50 12.12 -12.81
N ILE A 426 -13.70 11.71 -12.39
CA ILE A 426 -13.86 10.49 -11.59
C ILE A 426 -13.38 9.26 -12.34
N ALA A 427 -13.67 9.15 -13.64
CA ALA A 427 -13.14 8.08 -14.48
C ALA A 427 -11.61 8.12 -14.55
N TYR A 428 -11.00 9.30 -14.69
CA TYR A 428 -9.55 9.45 -14.65
C TYR A 428 -8.98 8.98 -13.29
N LEU A 429 -9.54 9.46 -12.17
CA LEU A 429 -9.10 9.20 -10.81
C LEU A 429 -9.28 7.74 -10.36
N GLY A 430 -10.35 7.07 -10.80
CA GLY A 430 -10.68 5.72 -10.37
C GLY A 430 -10.16 4.62 -11.28
N ILE A 431 -9.66 4.96 -12.48
CA ILE A 431 -9.30 3.96 -13.51
C ILE A 431 -7.91 4.22 -14.09
N CYS A 432 -7.63 5.46 -14.51
CA CYS A 432 -6.44 5.74 -15.31
C CYS A 432 -5.20 5.98 -14.44
N THR A 433 -5.37 6.64 -13.31
CA THR A 433 -4.29 7.00 -12.37
C THR A 433 -3.56 5.81 -11.76
N GLY A 434 -4.17 4.62 -11.73
CA GLY A 434 -3.50 3.40 -11.28
C GLY A 434 -2.39 2.91 -12.21
N CYS A 435 -2.33 3.45 -13.44
CA CYS A 435 -1.28 3.14 -14.40
C CYS A 435 -0.53 4.37 -14.90
N HIS A 436 -1.06 5.57 -14.67
CA HIS A 436 -0.61 6.82 -15.30
C HIS A 436 -0.47 7.94 -14.27
N THR A 437 0.77 8.33 -13.97
CA THR A 437 1.06 9.60 -13.27
C THR A 437 1.22 10.73 -14.29
N TYR A 438 1.24 11.98 -13.82
CA TYR A 438 1.38 13.12 -14.73
C TYR A 438 2.76 13.21 -15.41
N THR A 439 3.85 13.04 -14.67
CA THR A 439 5.23 13.22 -15.14
C THR A 439 6.02 11.93 -15.31
N ASP A 440 5.77 10.92 -14.48
CA ASP A 440 6.67 9.80 -14.28
C ASP A 440 6.10 8.48 -14.79
N ARG A 441 7.00 7.58 -15.14
CA ARG A 441 6.62 6.24 -15.55
C ARG A 441 6.13 5.47 -14.33
N MET A 442 4.92 4.95 -14.42
CA MET A 442 4.37 3.98 -13.48
C MET A 442 4.27 2.63 -14.20
N ILE A 443 3.09 2.28 -14.71
CA ILE A 443 2.89 1.11 -15.59
C ILE A 443 2.79 1.55 -17.05
N GLY A 444 1.95 2.56 -17.30
CA GLY A 444 1.74 3.20 -18.59
C GLY A 444 2.58 4.48 -18.77
N PRO A 445 2.55 5.08 -19.97
CA PRO A 445 3.24 6.34 -20.23
C PRO A 445 2.66 7.48 -19.37
N PRO A 446 3.48 8.48 -19.00
CA PRO A 446 3.01 9.64 -18.27
C PRO A 446 1.92 10.43 -19.04
N VAL A 447 1.01 11.09 -18.32
CA VAL A 447 -0.10 11.85 -18.93
C VAL A 447 0.40 12.98 -19.83
N ASN A 448 1.48 13.69 -19.47
CA ASN A 448 2.04 14.73 -20.33
C ASN A 448 2.53 14.19 -21.71
N ILE A 449 2.97 12.93 -21.78
CA ILE A 449 3.34 12.25 -23.02
C ILE A 449 2.08 11.88 -23.80
N ILE A 450 1.02 11.40 -23.14
CA ILE A 450 -0.27 11.13 -23.76
C ILE A 450 -0.84 12.42 -24.37
N GLN A 451 -0.79 13.53 -23.64
CA GLN A 451 -1.19 14.85 -24.12
C GLN A 451 -0.42 15.26 -25.38
N ALA A 452 0.90 15.05 -25.41
CA ALA A 452 1.71 15.35 -26.60
C ALA A 452 1.36 14.46 -27.81
N LEU A 453 0.91 13.22 -27.58
CA LEU A 453 0.53 12.29 -28.65
C LEU A 453 -0.83 12.61 -29.27
N TYR A 454 -1.79 13.05 -28.46
CA TYR A 454 -3.18 13.26 -28.89
C TYR A 454 -3.55 14.73 -29.09
N MET A 455 -2.80 15.67 -28.50
CA MET A 455 -3.03 17.12 -28.63
C MET A 455 -4.51 17.47 -28.35
N ASP A 456 -5.19 18.09 -29.31
CA ASP A 456 -6.61 18.47 -29.21
C ASP A 456 -7.56 17.40 -29.76
N ASN A 457 -7.18 16.12 -29.74
CA ASN A 457 -7.97 15.00 -30.28
C ASN A 457 -8.52 14.06 -29.18
N PRO A 458 -9.50 14.50 -28.36
CA PRO A 458 -10.10 13.66 -27.33
C PRO A 458 -10.81 12.43 -27.90
N GLN A 459 -11.41 12.54 -29.10
CA GLN A 459 -12.06 11.39 -29.73
C GLN A 459 -11.06 10.29 -30.07
N GLY A 460 -9.90 10.65 -30.65
CA GLY A 460 -8.86 9.67 -30.96
C GLY A 460 -8.30 8.98 -29.71
N LEU A 461 -8.22 9.68 -28.58
CA LEU A 461 -7.84 9.09 -27.31
C LEU A 461 -8.95 8.17 -26.77
N ALA A 462 -10.22 8.57 -26.84
CA ALA A 462 -11.36 7.74 -26.45
C ALA A 462 -11.48 6.46 -27.29
N ASP A 463 -11.18 6.54 -28.60
CA ASP A 463 -11.14 5.39 -29.50
C ASP A 463 -10.00 4.43 -29.14
N TYR A 464 -8.83 4.96 -28.77
CA TYR A 464 -7.70 4.17 -28.29
C TYR A 464 -7.98 3.50 -26.95
N ILE A 465 -8.61 4.21 -26.00
CA ILE A 465 -9.02 3.65 -24.70
C ILE A 465 -9.94 2.43 -24.88
N ALA A 466 -10.80 2.48 -25.90
CA ALA A 466 -11.70 1.37 -26.22
C ALA A 466 -10.97 0.18 -26.88
N ASN A 467 -10.03 0.47 -27.78
CA ASN A 467 -9.32 -0.53 -28.59
C ASN A 467 -7.81 -0.20 -28.64
N PRO A 468 -7.10 -0.40 -27.53
CA PRO A 468 -5.69 -0.08 -27.45
C PRO A 468 -4.90 -0.96 -28.40
N THR A 469 -3.81 -0.41 -28.91
CA THR A 469 -2.82 -1.13 -29.72
C THR A 469 -1.46 -0.83 -29.16
N LYS A 470 -0.56 -1.82 -29.08
CA LYS A 470 0.79 -1.58 -28.59
C LYS A 470 1.51 -0.54 -29.47
N LYS A 471 1.69 0.67 -28.94
CA LYS A 471 2.34 1.80 -29.65
C LYS A 471 3.85 1.85 -29.45
N ARG A 472 4.33 1.38 -28.31
CA ARG A 472 5.73 1.42 -27.92
C ARG A 472 6.17 0.08 -27.35
N GLU A 473 7.41 -0.31 -27.66
CA GLU A 473 7.96 -1.60 -27.22
C GLU A 473 8.30 -1.62 -25.73
N ASP A 474 8.65 -0.46 -25.17
CA ASP A 474 9.11 -0.28 -23.79
C ASP A 474 7.99 -0.24 -22.74
N TYR A 475 6.72 -0.22 -23.17
CA TYR A 475 5.55 -0.29 -22.30
C TYR A 475 4.77 -1.60 -22.50
N PRO A 476 4.10 -2.10 -21.45
CA PRO A 476 3.14 -3.18 -21.60
C PRO A 476 1.96 -2.75 -22.50
N GLU A 477 1.23 -3.73 -23.02
CA GLU A 477 0.00 -3.48 -23.76
C GLU A 477 -1.11 -3.05 -22.79
N MET A 478 -1.76 -1.91 -23.06
CA MET A 478 -2.87 -1.39 -22.26
C MET A 478 -4.11 -2.31 -22.40
N PRO A 479 -4.79 -2.68 -21.31
CA PRO A 479 -6.08 -3.36 -21.37
C PRO A 479 -7.16 -2.49 -22.02
N PRO A 480 -8.05 -3.05 -22.88
CA PRO A 480 -9.19 -2.31 -23.40
C PRO A 480 -10.14 -1.90 -22.27
N GLN A 481 -10.53 -0.62 -22.24
CA GLN A 481 -11.54 -0.11 -21.30
C GLN A 481 -12.91 -0.01 -22.00
N ASN A 482 -13.25 -1.00 -22.81
CA ASN A 482 -14.47 -1.01 -23.63
C ASN A 482 -15.74 -1.38 -22.85
N TYR A 483 -15.60 -1.75 -21.57
CA TYR A 483 -16.70 -1.87 -20.63
C TYR A 483 -17.28 -0.51 -20.23
N LEU A 484 -16.49 0.57 -20.36
CA LEU A 484 -16.97 1.94 -20.22
C LEU A 484 -17.78 2.36 -21.45
N ASP A 485 -18.92 3.00 -21.21
CA ASP A 485 -19.70 3.58 -22.29
C ASP A 485 -18.94 4.72 -22.99
N GLU A 486 -19.33 4.99 -24.23
CA GLU A 486 -18.66 5.96 -25.10
C GLU A 486 -18.59 7.36 -24.50
N GLY A 487 -19.64 7.79 -23.79
CA GLY A 487 -19.67 9.09 -23.13
C GLY A 487 -18.65 9.19 -21.99
N THR A 488 -18.47 8.14 -21.19
CA THR A 488 -17.41 8.10 -20.17
C THR A 488 -16.03 8.17 -20.81
N ARG A 489 -15.79 7.38 -21.87
CA ARG A 489 -14.51 7.35 -22.59
C ARG A 489 -14.14 8.70 -23.19
N LEU A 490 -15.11 9.42 -23.75
CA LEU A 490 -14.88 10.77 -24.26
C LEU A 490 -14.62 11.77 -23.12
N ALA A 491 -15.42 11.72 -22.05
CA ALA A 491 -15.25 12.63 -20.91
C ALA A 491 -13.88 12.47 -20.24
N VAL A 492 -13.40 11.23 -20.04
CA VAL A 492 -12.07 10.99 -19.46
C VAL A 492 -10.95 11.44 -20.41
N ALA A 493 -11.10 11.25 -21.71
CA ALA A 493 -10.14 11.74 -22.69
C ALA A 493 -10.06 13.28 -22.69
N GLU A 494 -11.20 13.98 -22.67
CA GLU A 494 -11.24 15.44 -22.55
C GLU A 494 -10.61 15.96 -21.25
N TYR A 495 -10.87 15.26 -20.14
CA TYR A 495 -10.30 15.61 -18.84
C TYR A 495 -8.77 15.39 -18.82
N MET A 496 -8.31 14.23 -19.28
CA MET A 496 -6.89 13.86 -19.33
C MET A 496 -6.09 14.84 -20.21
N LEU A 497 -6.66 15.31 -21.33
CA LEU A 497 -6.01 16.28 -22.22
C LEU A 497 -5.93 17.71 -21.64
N LYS A 498 -6.67 18.00 -20.57
CA LYS A 498 -6.69 19.31 -19.90
C LYS A 498 -6.09 19.29 -18.50
N THR A 499 -5.81 18.10 -17.95
CA THR A 499 -5.23 17.92 -16.62
C THR A 499 -3.82 18.51 -16.58
N SER A 500 -3.47 19.10 -15.44
CA SER A 500 -2.11 19.55 -15.12
C SER A 500 -1.57 18.75 -13.94
N ASN A 501 -0.25 18.85 -13.71
CA ASN A 501 0.40 18.24 -12.55
C ASN A 501 -0.25 18.68 -11.23
#